data_AF-A0A4R4E8L0-F1
#
_entry.id   AF-A0A4R4E8L0-F1
#
_cell.length_a   1.000
_cell.length_b   1.000
_cell.length_c   1.000
_cell.angle_alpha   90.00
_cell.angle_beta   90.00
_cell.angle_gamma   90.00
#
_symmetry.space_group_name_H-M   'P 1'
#
loop_
_entity.id
_entity.type
_entity.pdbx_description
1 polymer ?
#
loop_
_entity_poly.entity_id
_entity_poly.type
_entity_poly.pdbx_seq_one_letter_code
_entity_poly.pdbx_strand_id
1 'polypeptide(L)'
;MGQSAERVRELLDASIQIIDHMEENGAAASKVQQIKQALQQQADQMSSSSSSQGTSSIDQILQLVNQLEDETGTSYQQATGGGVEQFESKSLDEQLHASQAYHEKIDYKSMKKVKENLEQILTLSQA
;
A
#
# COMPACT_ATOMS: atom_id res chain seq x y z
N MET A 1 11.97 -13.39 21.56
CA MET A 1 12.25 -12.02 21.07
C MET A 1 12.50 -11.94 19.54
N GLY A 2 12.49 -13.04 18.77
CA GLY A 2 12.75 -12.98 17.31
C GLY A 2 11.52 -12.92 16.39
N GLN A 3 10.35 -13.42 16.81
CA GLN A 3 9.19 -13.58 15.93
C GLN A 3 8.55 -12.24 15.51
N SER A 4 8.47 -11.25 16.40
CA SER A 4 7.85 -9.95 16.07
C SER A 4 8.69 -9.16 15.05
N ALA A 5 10.02 -9.22 15.15
CA ALA A 5 10.92 -8.52 14.23
C ALA A 5 10.94 -9.17 12.83
N GLU A 6 10.93 -10.50 12.78
CA GLU A 6 10.81 -11.25 11.52
C GLU A 6 9.48 -10.94 10.83
N ARG A 7 8.38 -10.93 11.59
CA ARG A 7 7.05 -10.61 11.08
C ARG A 7 6.95 -9.17 10.56
N VAL A 8 7.56 -8.20 11.25
CA VAL A 8 7.60 -6.82 10.77
C VAL A 8 8.36 -6.72 9.44
N ARG A 9 9.49 -7.44 9.30
CA ARG A 9 10.24 -7.47 8.03
C ARG A 9 9.42 -8.07 6.89
N GLU A 10 8.73 -9.19 7.12
CA GLU A 10 7.84 -9.79 6.11
C GLU A 10 6.76 -8.81 5.64
N LEU A 11 6.19 -8.04 6.56
CA LEU A 11 5.15 -7.05 6.25
C LEU A 11 5.70 -5.87 5.46
N LEU A 12 6.92 -5.43 5.74
CA LEU A 12 7.61 -4.39 4.97
C LEU A 12 7.93 -4.88 3.55
N ASP A 13 8.51 -6.08 3.41
CA ASP A 13 8.85 -6.67 2.11
C ASP A 13 7.59 -6.90 1.26
N ALA A 14 6.51 -7.40 1.86
CA ALA A 14 5.23 -7.56 1.18
C ALA A 14 4.67 -6.20 0.71
N SER A 15 4.82 -5.16 1.52
CA SER A 15 4.37 -3.80 1.17
C SER A 15 5.18 -3.23 0.00
N ILE A 16 6.49 -3.44 -0.04
CA ILE A 16 7.35 -3.04 -1.16
C ILE A 16 6.95 -3.79 -2.43
N GLN A 17 6.74 -5.11 -2.36
CA GLN A 17 6.32 -5.91 -3.51
C GLN A 17 4.97 -5.45 -4.07
N ILE A 18 4.00 -5.13 -3.21
CA ILE A 18 2.69 -4.60 -3.64
C ILE A 18 2.87 -3.30 -4.42
N ILE A 19 3.70 -2.39 -3.92
CA ILE A 19 3.96 -1.10 -4.57
C ILE A 19 4.72 -1.26 -5.89
N ASP A 20 5.66 -2.21 -5.97
CA ASP A 20 6.40 -2.52 -7.20
C ASP A 20 5.51 -3.04 -8.34
N HIS A 21 4.35 -3.59 -7.99
CA HIS A 21 3.36 -4.07 -8.96
C HIS A 21 2.31 -3.03 -9.35
N MET A 22 2.33 -1.83 -8.75
CA MET A 22 1.45 -0.73 -9.17
C MET A 22 2.00 -0.06 -10.43
N GLU A 23 1.10 0.31 -11.34
CA GLU A 23 1.53 1.05 -12.53
C GLU A 23 1.98 2.46 -12.12
N GLU A 24 3.26 2.79 -12.36
CA GLU A 24 3.83 4.12 -12.12
C GLU A 24 3.37 5.18 -13.15
N ASN A 25 2.09 5.16 -13.54
CA ASN A 25 1.57 6.04 -14.58
C ASN A 25 0.79 7.22 -13.97
N GLY A 26 1.20 8.44 -14.32
CA GLY A 26 0.45 9.67 -14.01
C GLY A 26 0.84 10.37 -12.71
N ALA A 27 -0.09 11.14 -12.13
CA ALA A 27 0.17 12.02 -10.99
C ALA A 27 0.54 11.27 -9.69
N ALA A 28 0.06 10.03 -9.54
CA ALA A 28 0.31 9.17 -8.39
C ALA A 28 1.74 8.59 -8.35
N ALA A 29 2.44 8.52 -9.49
CA ALA A 29 3.77 7.90 -9.60
C ALA A 29 4.79 8.50 -8.61
N SER A 30 4.75 9.82 -8.43
CA SER A 30 5.65 10.50 -7.48
C SER A 30 5.41 10.08 -6.03
N LYS A 31 4.15 9.85 -5.62
CA LYS A 31 3.81 9.39 -4.27
C LYS A 31 4.11 7.91 -4.08
N VAL A 32 3.81 7.08 -5.07
CA VAL A 32 4.19 5.66 -5.11
C VAL A 32 5.70 5.51 -4.90
N GLN A 33 6.51 6.30 -5.61
CA GLN A 33 7.96 6.31 -5.42
C GLN A 33 8.40 6.81 -4.04
N GLN A 34 7.76 7.84 -3.50
CA GLN A 34 8.06 8.31 -2.14
C GLN A 34 7.76 7.24 -1.09
N ILE A 35 6.61 6.56 -1.18
CA ILE A 35 6.23 5.48 -0.27
C ILE A 35 7.21 4.31 -0.40
N LYS A 36 7.56 3.91 -1.64
CA LYS A 36 8.55 2.86 -1.90
C LYS A 36 9.89 3.18 -1.24
N GLN A 37 10.43 4.38 -1.47
CA GLN A 37 11.70 4.79 -0.89
C GLN A 37 11.65 4.79 0.63
N ALA A 38 10.56 5.28 1.23
CA ALA A 38 10.40 5.31 2.68
C ALA A 38 10.30 3.90 3.28
N LEU A 39 9.57 2.98 2.64
CA LEU A 39 9.52 1.56 3.03
C LEU A 39 10.89 0.88 2.94
N GLN A 40 11.64 1.14 1.86
CA GLN A 40 12.97 0.58 1.65
C GLN A 40 13.94 1.06 2.74
N GLN A 41 13.96 2.37 3.01
CA GLN A 41 14.78 2.95 4.08
C GLN A 41 14.45 2.34 5.44
N GLN A 42 13.18 2.09 5.71
CA GLN A 42 12.74 1.47 6.94
C GLN A 42 13.22 0.01 7.06
N ALA A 43 13.12 -0.77 5.98
CA ALA A 43 13.62 -2.14 5.94
C ALA A 43 15.14 -2.21 6.14
N ASP A 44 15.88 -1.27 5.55
CA ASP A 44 17.34 -1.14 5.71
C ASP A 44 17.73 -0.74 7.13
N GLN A 45 16.97 0.18 7.74
CA GLN A 45 17.16 0.60 9.13
C GLN A 45 16.85 -0.51 10.13
N MET A 46 15.92 -1.42 9.84
CA MET A 46 15.70 -2.60 10.68
C MET A 46 16.77 -3.68 10.52
N SER A 47 17.44 -3.70 9.36
CA SER A 47 18.52 -4.64 9.07
C SER A 47 19.86 -4.19 9.66
N SER A 48 20.02 -2.89 9.86
CA SER A 48 21.13 -2.26 10.56
C SER A 48 20.75 -2.15 12.05
N SER A 49 21.54 -2.65 13.00
CA SER A 49 21.18 -2.77 14.42
C SER A 49 20.99 -1.44 15.22
N SER A 50 20.55 -0.36 14.58
CA SER A 50 20.36 0.98 15.15
C SER A 50 18.91 1.16 15.62
N SER A 51 18.64 0.78 16.86
CA SER A 51 17.32 0.50 17.41
C SER A 51 16.51 1.72 17.93
N SER A 52 16.57 2.90 17.32
CA SER A 52 15.97 4.10 17.95
C SER A 52 15.16 5.06 17.06
N GLN A 53 14.90 4.75 15.79
CA GLN A 53 14.11 5.65 14.92
C GLN A 53 12.95 5.00 14.14
N GLY A 54 12.71 3.69 14.28
CA GLY A 54 11.83 2.95 13.38
C GLY A 54 10.33 3.29 13.43
N THR A 55 9.73 3.64 14.56
CA THR A 55 8.26 3.81 14.64
C THR A 55 7.78 5.12 14.02
N SER A 56 8.50 6.22 14.25
CA SER A 56 8.17 7.55 13.72
C SER A 56 8.16 7.58 12.18
N SER A 57 8.93 6.71 11.54
CA SER A 57 8.97 6.54 10.08
C SER A 57 7.76 5.76 9.55
N ILE A 58 7.24 4.78 10.28
CA ILE A 58 6.04 4.02 9.87
C ILE A 58 4.79 4.90 9.88
N ASP A 59 4.62 5.75 10.90
CA ASP A 59 3.49 6.68 10.96
C ASP A 59 3.48 7.65 9.77
N GLN A 60 4.66 8.14 9.35
CA GLN A 60 4.80 9.00 8.17
C GLN A 60 4.47 8.25 6.87
N ILE A 61 4.94 7.01 6.73
CA ILE A 61 4.60 6.15 5.58
C ILE A 61 3.09 5.91 5.56
N LEU A 62 2.46 5.63 6.71
CA LEU A 62 1.03 5.41 6.83
C LEU A 62 0.23 6.66 6.42
N GLN A 63 0.69 7.86 6.77
CA GLN A 63 0.05 9.10 6.30
C GLN A 63 0.09 9.24 4.77
N LEU A 64 1.22 8.93 4.14
CA LEU A 64 1.34 8.96 2.67
C LEU A 64 0.45 7.90 2.01
N VAL A 65 0.41 6.70 2.59
CA VAL A 65 -0.44 5.60 2.11
C VAL A 65 -1.93 5.95 2.26
N ASN A 66 -2.35 6.57 3.37
CA ASN A 66 -3.73 7.03 3.53
C ASN A 66 -4.13 8.05 2.45
N GLN A 67 -3.27 9.03 2.17
CA GLN A 67 -3.54 10.01 1.11
C GLN A 67 -3.68 9.33 -0.26
N LEU A 68 -2.82 8.35 -0.55
CA LEU A 68 -2.86 7.64 -1.83
C LEU A 68 -4.03 6.64 -1.90
N GLU A 69 -4.43 6.03 -0.78
CA GLU A 69 -5.66 5.23 -0.67
C GLU A 69 -6.91 6.08 -1.01
N ASP A 70 -7.01 7.30 -0.46
CA ASP A 70 -8.13 8.19 -0.73
C ASP A 70 -8.17 8.61 -2.21
N GLU A 71 -7.01 8.90 -2.80
CA GLU A 71 -6.89 9.26 -4.22
C GLU A 71 -7.28 8.10 -5.14
N THR A 72 -6.71 6.91 -4.91
CA THR A 72 -7.03 5.70 -5.69
C THR A 72 -8.48 5.25 -5.48
N GLY A 73 -9.03 5.41 -4.27
CA GLY A 73 -10.44 5.16 -3.99
C GLY A 73 -11.37 6.12 -4.74
N THR A 74 -10.99 7.40 -4.82
CA THR A 74 -11.72 8.41 -5.61
C THR A 74 -11.67 8.09 -7.09
N SER A 75 -10.49 7.77 -7.63
CA SER A 75 -10.32 7.40 -9.04
C SER A 75 -11.09 6.13 -9.39
N TYR A 76 -11.09 5.12 -8.51
CA TYR A 76 -11.87 3.90 -8.68
C TYR A 76 -13.38 4.17 -8.66
N GLN A 77 -13.86 5.01 -7.74
CA GLN A 77 -15.25 5.44 -7.73
C GLN A 77 -15.63 6.19 -9.01
N GLN A 78 -14.76 7.05 -9.53
CA GLN A 78 -15.00 7.76 -10.79
C GLN A 78 -15.02 6.81 -12.00
N ALA A 79 -14.05 5.89 -12.08
CA ALA A 79 -13.93 4.92 -13.18
C ALA A 79 -15.12 3.94 -13.23
N THR A 80 -15.76 3.70 -12.10
CA THR A 80 -16.99 2.89 -12.00
C THR A 80 -18.28 3.70 -12.12
N GLY A 81 -18.19 5.02 -12.35
CA GLY A 81 -19.37 5.90 -12.40
C GLY A 81 -20.13 5.98 -11.07
N GLY A 82 -19.45 5.78 -9.94
CA GLY A 82 -20.03 5.66 -8.60
C GLY A 82 -20.51 4.26 -8.25
N GLY A 83 -20.42 3.30 -9.17
CA GLY A 83 -20.97 1.96 -9.03
C GLY A 83 -19.97 0.88 -8.66
N VAL A 84 -19.15 1.10 -7.63
CA VAL A 84 -18.09 0.17 -7.20
C VAL A 84 -18.65 -1.23 -6.93
N GLU A 85 -19.73 -1.34 -6.15
CA GLU A 85 -20.33 -2.64 -5.81
C GLU A 85 -20.88 -3.36 -7.05
N GLN A 86 -21.50 -2.63 -7.97
CA GLN A 86 -21.98 -3.22 -9.23
C GLN A 86 -20.82 -3.66 -10.10
N PHE A 87 -19.71 -2.91 -10.15
CA PHE A 87 -18.51 -3.33 -10.85
C PHE A 87 -17.89 -4.59 -10.22
N GLU A 88 -17.79 -4.67 -8.89
CA GLU A 88 -17.19 -5.82 -8.21
C GLU A 88 -18.01 -7.11 -8.29
N SER A 89 -19.33 -6.99 -8.48
CA SER A 89 -20.21 -8.15 -8.68
C SER A 89 -20.16 -8.74 -10.09
N LYS A 90 -19.54 -8.07 -11.06
CA LYS A 90 -19.31 -8.59 -12.42
C LYS A 90 -18.31 -9.75 -12.42
N SER A 91 -18.37 -10.61 -13.42
CA SER A 91 -17.33 -11.62 -13.64
C SER A 91 -15.95 -10.99 -13.93
N LEU A 92 -14.88 -11.77 -13.76
CA LEU A 92 -13.52 -11.29 -14.05
C LEU A 92 -13.38 -10.81 -15.50
N ASP A 93 -13.89 -11.57 -16.47
CA ASP A 93 -13.86 -11.17 -17.89
C ASP A 93 -14.55 -9.82 -18.10
N GLU A 94 -15.74 -9.62 -17.53
CA GLU A 94 -16.46 -8.35 -17.63
C GLU A 94 -15.72 -7.18 -16.97
N GLN A 95 -14.99 -7.44 -15.87
CA GLN A 95 -14.16 -6.42 -15.24
C GLN A 95 -12.95 -6.07 -16.12
N LEU A 96 -12.29 -7.07 -16.71
CA LEU A 96 -11.14 -6.88 -17.61
C LEU A 96 -11.50 -6.08 -18.88
N HIS A 97 -12.74 -6.20 -19.37
CA HIS A 97 -13.23 -5.38 -20.49
C HIS A 97 -13.34 -3.88 -20.15
N ALA A 98 -13.47 -3.53 -18.87
CA ALA A 98 -13.43 -2.15 -18.39
C ALA A 98 -12.06 -1.85 -17.78
N SER A 99 -11.02 -1.90 -18.63
CA SER A 99 -9.61 -1.81 -18.24
C SER A 99 -9.31 -0.68 -17.25
N GLN A 100 -9.80 0.55 -17.47
CA GLN A 100 -9.58 1.65 -16.53
C GLN A 100 -10.12 1.35 -15.12
N ALA A 101 -11.38 0.95 -14.99
CA ALA A 101 -11.97 0.62 -13.69
C ALA A 101 -11.28 -0.59 -13.03
N TYR A 102 -10.79 -1.53 -13.84
CA TYR A 102 -10.01 -2.66 -13.34
C TYR A 102 -8.65 -2.24 -12.79
N HIS A 103 -7.90 -1.37 -13.49
CA HIS A 103 -6.61 -0.86 -13.00
C HIS A 103 -6.79 -0.04 -11.71
N GLU A 104 -7.76 0.88 -11.69
CA GLU A 104 -8.04 1.69 -10.49
C GLU A 104 -8.49 0.83 -9.30
N LYS A 105 -9.21 -0.28 -9.55
CA LYS A 105 -9.52 -1.28 -8.51
C LYS A 105 -8.25 -1.90 -7.93
N ILE A 106 -7.31 -2.29 -8.78
CA ILE A 106 -6.06 -2.91 -8.36
C ILE A 106 -5.25 -1.90 -7.53
N ASP A 107 -5.14 -0.66 -7.98
CA ASP A 107 -4.40 0.38 -7.25
C ASP A 107 -5.01 0.66 -5.87
N TYR A 108 -6.35 0.81 -5.81
CA TYR A 108 -7.05 1.00 -4.55
C TYR A 108 -6.85 -0.18 -3.60
N LYS A 109 -7.03 -1.43 -4.07
CA LYS A 109 -6.86 -2.63 -3.22
C LYS A 109 -5.41 -2.82 -2.78
N SER A 110 -4.45 -2.46 -3.61
CA SER A 110 -3.03 -2.45 -3.26
C SER A 110 -2.74 -1.49 -2.11
N MET A 111 -3.27 -0.27 -2.17
CA MET A 111 -3.10 0.73 -1.09
C MET A 111 -3.73 0.30 0.22
N LYS A 112 -4.94 -0.29 0.19
CA LYS A 112 -5.55 -0.88 1.39
C LYS A 112 -4.66 -1.96 2.00
N LYS A 113 -4.07 -2.82 1.17
CA LYS A 113 -3.23 -3.92 1.66
C LYS A 113 -1.93 -3.41 2.29
N VAL A 114 -1.29 -2.41 1.69
CA VAL A 114 -0.10 -1.75 2.27
C VAL A 114 -0.45 -1.11 3.62
N LYS A 115 -1.58 -0.40 3.69
CA LYS A 115 -2.07 0.19 4.95
C LYS A 115 -2.26 -0.86 6.04
N GLU A 116 -2.98 -1.95 5.75
CA GLU A 116 -3.19 -3.05 6.69
C GLU A 116 -1.86 -3.61 7.23
N ASN A 117 -0.86 -3.76 6.35
CA ASN A 117 0.46 -4.23 6.75
C ASN A 117 1.15 -3.25 7.69
N LEU A 118 1.09 -1.94 7.42
CA LEU A 118 1.67 -0.90 8.26
C LEU A 118 0.99 -0.78 9.63
N GLU A 119 -0.35 -0.86 9.66
CA GLU A 119 -1.12 -0.90 10.91
C GLU A 119 -0.76 -2.13 11.76
N GLN A 120 -0.54 -3.28 11.11
CA GLN A 120 -0.07 -4.49 11.79
C GLN A 120 1.35 -4.32 12.34
N ILE A 121 2.25 -3.65 11.61
CA ILE A 121 3.61 -3.32 12.10
C ILE A 121 3.56 -2.42 13.33
N LEU A 122 2.72 -1.38 13.33
CA LEU A 122 2.54 -0.49 14.48
C LEU A 122 2.06 -1.27 15.72
N THR A 123 1.09 -2.16 15.52
CA THR A 123 0.57 -3.03 16.59
C THR A 123 1.66 -3.94 17.15
N LEU A 124 2.45 -4.57 16.28
CA LEU A 124 3.54 -5.47 16.69
C LEU A 124 4.71 -4.74 17.35
N SER A 125 4.90 -3.46 17.06
CA SER A 125 5.97 -2.64 17.63
C SER A 125 5.63 -2.06 19.01
N GLN A 126 4.35 -2.11 19.40
CA GLN A 126 3.85 -1.66 20.71
C GLN A 126 3.63 -2.82 21.70
N ALA A 127 3.73 -4.07 21.25
CA ALA A 127 3.51 -5.29 22.02
C ALA A 127 4.82 -5.87 22.59
#